data_AF-A0A382ZHT1-F1
#
_entry.id   AF-A0A382ZHT1-F1
#
_cell.length_a   1.000
_cell.length_b   1.000
_cell.length_c   1.000
_cell.angle_alpha   90.00
_cell.angle_beta   90.00
_cell.angle_gamma   90.00
#
_symmetry.space_group_name_H-M   'P 1'
#
loop_
_entity.id
_entity.type
_entity.pdbx_description
1 polymer ?
#
loop_
_entity_poly.entity_id
_entity_poly.type
_entity_poly.pdbx_seq_one_letter_code
_entity_poly.pdbx_strand_id
1 'polypeptide(L)'
;MGYPPGSWLNELKKCIYEEKPDEYLLQIPAGKNKSQKKSLGQLKKELVLISPGQKISYVVDTVYNEANKTRIVDLVRESDIFFCESPFLAEEEARGLERHHLTSRQAGIIAREAGVKKLNVFHFSGRHTFRTEQLVQEAEEAFRKT
;
A
#
# COMPACT_ATOMS: atom_id res chain seq x y z
N MET A 1 28.91 -14.88 -6.15
CA MET A 1 27.96 -15.95 -6.54
C MET A 1 28.24 -16.57 -7.91
N GLY A 2 29.26 -16.17 -8.69
CA GLY A 2 29.74 -16.97 -9.84
C GLY A 2 28.81 -17.10 -11.07
N TYR A 3 27.57 -16.61 -11.01
CA TYR A 3 26.65 -16.62 -12.15
C TYR A 3 26.84 -15.40 -13.04
N PRO A 4 27.02 -15.57 -14.36
CA PRO A 4 27.06 -14.43 -15.26
C PRO A 4 25.64 -13.84 -15.45
N PRO A 5 25.51 -12.51 -15.57
CA PRO A 5 24.24 -11.86 -15.83
C PRO A 5 23.70 -12.24 -17.22
N GLY A 6 22.39 -12.21 -17.40
CA GLY A 6 21.76 -12.47 -18.70
C GLY A 6 20.24 -12.63 -18.64
N SER A 7 19.63 -12.87 -19.80
CA SER A 7 18.17 -13.00 -19.97
C SER A 7 17.56 -14.14 -19.15
N TRP A 8 18.33 -15.15 -18.78
CA TRP A 8 17.90 -16.26 -17.91
C TRP A 8 17.37 -15.78 -16.54
N LEU A 9 17.78 -14.60 -16.07
CA LEU A 9 17.23 -13.99 -14.84
C LEU A 9 15.75 -13.62 -15.00
N ASN A 10 15.29 -13.29 -16.21
CA ASN A 10 13.87 -13.03 -16.47
C ASN A 10 13.07 -14.34 -16.41
N GLU A 11 13.63 -15.44 -16.91
CA GLU A 11 13.01 -16.76 -16.81
C GLU A 11 12.95 -17.22 -15.35
N LEU A 12 14.01 -17.00 -14.57
CA LEU A 12 14.00 -17.26 -13.13
C LEU A 12 12.86 -16.51 -12.43
N LYS A 13 12.74 -15.19 -12.67
CA LYS A 13 11.65 -14.38 -12.11
C LYS A 13 10.27 -14.89 -12.53
N LYS A 14 10.12 -15.25 -13.81
CA LYS A 14 8.87 -15.81 -14.34
C LYS A 14 8.49 -17.12 -13.65
N CYS A 15 9.43 -18.05 -13.49
CA CYS A 15 9.17 -19.30 -12.78
C CYS A 15 8.78 -19.10 -11.32
N ILE A 16 9.35 -18.07 -10.65
CA ILE A 16 8.98 -17.72 -9.28
C ILE A 16 7.55 -17.16 -9.23
N TYR A 17 7.21 -16.25 -10.14
CA TYR A 17 5.88 -15.64 -10.21
C TYR A 17 4.78 -16.65 -10.55
N GLU A 18 5.09 -17.62 -11.42
CA GLU A 18 4.18 -18.73 -11.77
C GLU A 18 4.15 -19.86 -10.72
N GLU A 19 4.78 -19.67 -9.56
CA GLU A 19 4.83 -20.64 -8.46
C GLU A 19 5.25 -22.05 -8.90
N LYS A 20 6.23 -22.15 -9.81
CA LYS A 20 6.75 -23.46 -10.25
C LYS A 20 7.34 -24.24 -9.06
N PRO A 21 7.28 -25.60 -9.10
CA PRO A 21 7.90 -26.44 -8.08
C PRO A 21 9.41 -26.18 -7.96
N ASP A 22 9.96 -26.37 -6.76
CA ASP A 22 11.38 -26.11 -6.50
C ASP A 22 12.31 -27.05 -7.28
N GLU A 23 11.82 -28.22 -7.69
CA GLU A 23 12.49 -29.20 -8.54
C GLU A 23 12.60 -28.76 -10.00
N TYR A 24 11.85 -27.72 -10.41
CA TYR A 24 11.88 -27.21 -11.78
C TYR A 24 13.30 -26.82 -12.19
N LEU A 25 13.78 -27.38 -13.30
CA LEU A 25 15.15 -27.20 -13.76
C LEU A 25 15.23 -26.02 -14.73
N LEU A 26 15.88 -24.94 -14.30
CA LEU A 26 16.24 -23.81 -15.16
C LEU A 26 17.59 -24.05 -15.82
N GLN A 27 17.66 -23.76 -17.12
CA GLN A 27 18.92 -23.70 -17.84
C GLN A 27 19.57 -22.34 -17.60
N ILE A 28 20.73 -22.35 -16.94
CA ILE A 28 21.49 -21.17 -16.56
C ILE A 28 22.89 -21.21 -17.20
N PRO A 29 23.54 -20.06 -17.41
CA PRO A 29 24.89 -20.03 -17.96
C PRO A 29 25.95 -20.50 -16.94
N ALA A 30 26.96 -21.22 -17.43
CA ALA A 30 28.04 -21.84 -16.65
C ALA A 30 29.45 -21.39 -17.08
N GLY A 31 29.55 -20.27 -17.81
CA GLY A 31 30.80 -19.75 -18.40
C GLY A 31 30.70 -19.51 -19.91
N LYS A 32 31.83 -19.27 -20.59
CA LYS A 32 31.84 -19.00 -22.05
C LYS A 32 31.18 -20.15 -22.83
N ASN A 33 30.03 -19.86 -23.44
CA ASN A 33 29.22 -20.76 -24.26
C ASN A 33 28.79 -22.08 -23.60
N LYS A 34 28.75 -22.14 -22.26
CA LYS A 34 28.27 -23.32 -21.52
C LYS A 34 26.99 -22.99 -20.77
N SER A 35 26.09 -23.96 -20.70
CA SER A 35 24.90 -23.91 -19.86
C SER A 35 24.86 -25.12 -18.94
N GLN A 36 24.22 -24.95 -17.79
CA GLN A 36 23.96 -25.99 -16.81
C GLN A 36 22.49 -25.92 -16.39
N LYS A 37 21.95 -27.03 -15.87
CA LYS A 37 20.62 -27.03 -15.26
C LYS A 37 20.75 -26.89 -13.76
N LYS A 38 19.94 -26.02 -13.15
CA LYS A 38 19.86 -25.88 -11.70
C LYS A 38 18.40 -25.82 -11.25
N SER A 39 18.12 -26.40 -10.10
CA SER A 39 16.77 -26.40 -9.54
C SER A 39 16.36 -24.99 -9.13
N LEU A 40 15.08 -24.68 -9.30
CA LEU A 40 14.50 -23.40 -8.91
C LEU A 40 14.69 -23.15 -7.40
N GLY A 41 14.54 -24.17 -6.56
CA GLY A 41 14.74 -24.06 -5.11
C GLY A 41 16.17 -23.65 -4.73
N GLN A 42 17.19 -24.19 -5.42
CA GLN A 42 18.58 -23.76 -5.19
C GLN A 42 18.81 -22.32 -5.67
N LEU A 43 18.25 -21.94 -6.83
CA LEU A 43 18.38 -20.58 -7.35
C LEU A 43 17.67 -19.56 -6.45
N LYS A 44 16.49 -19.89 -5.89
CA LYS A 44 15.80 -19.08 -4.89
C LYS A 44 16.70 -18.83 -3.67
N LYS A 45 17.28 -19.89 -3.09
CA LYS A 45 18.15 -19.79 -1.90
C LYS A 45 19.43 -18.98 -2.15
N GLU A 46 20.01 -19.08 -3.33
CA GLU A 46 21.31 -18.45 -3.62
C GLU A 46 21.19 -17.03 -4.15
N LEU A 47 20.11 -16.67 -4.86
CA LEU A 47 20.04 -15.45 -5.66
C LEU A 47 18.82 -14.57 -5.39
N VAL A 48 17.85 -15.03 -4.61
CA VAL A 48 16.57 -14.37 -4.47
C VAL A 48 16.32 -13.98 -3.03
N LEU A 49 16.00 -12.71 -2.83
CA LEU A 49 15.40 -12.19 -1.60
C LEU A 49 13.97 -11.77 -1.94
N ILE A 50 12.98 -12.38 -1.28
CA ILE A 50 11.58 -11.97 -1.38
C ILE A 50 11.24 -11.17 -0.13
N SER A 51 10.83 -9.92 -0.31
CA SER A 51 10.29 -9.08 0.75
C SER A 51 8.81 -8.79 0.48
N PRO A 52 8.01 -8.51 1.53
CA PRO A 52 6.66 -7.98 1.33
C PRO A 52 6.70 -6.74 0.42
N GLY A 53 5.70 -6.61 -0.46
CA GLY A 53 5.51 -5.40 -1.23
C GLY A 53 5.01 -4.25 -0.35
N GLN A 54 5.09 -3.02 -0.86
CA GLN A 54 4.50 -1.86 -0.20
C GLN A 54 3.08 -1.62 -0.72
N LYS A 55 2.10 -1.52 0.17
CA LYS A 55 0.71 -1.15 -0.15
C LYS A 55 0.47 0.32 0.15
N ILE A 56 0.19 1.10 -0.89
CA ILE A 56 -0.22 2.50 -0.78
C ILE A 56 -1.69 2.58 -1.22
N SER A 57 -2.52 3.18 -0.39
CA SER A 57 -3.93 3.45 -0.70
C SER A 57 -4.19 4.94 -0.79
N TYR A 58 -5.09 5.33 -1.69
CA TYR A 58 -5.43 6.72 -1.95
C TYR A 58 -6.94 6.85 -2.12
N VAL A 59 -7.60 7.63 -1.27
CA VAL A 59 -9.06 7.85 -1.28
C VAL A 59 -9.35 9.34 -1.24
N VAL A 60 -10.19 9.79 -2.16
CA VAL A 60 -10.67 11.17 -2.34
C VAL A 60 -12.15 11.17 -2.66
N ASP A 61 -12.77 12.34 -2.52
CA ASP A 61 -14.13 12.68 -2.96
C ASP A 61 -15.17 11.62 -2.55
N THR A 62 -15.30 11.42 -1.23
CA THR A 62 -16.22 10.44 -0.66
C THR A 62 -16.99 10.98 0.54
N VAL A 63 -18.30 10.75 0.52
CA VAL A 63 -19.17 11.07 1.65
C VAL A 63 -19.04 10.02 2.75
N TYR A 64 -19.00 10.48 4.00
CA TYR A 64 -19.01 9.58 5.15
C TYR A 64 -20.41 8.99 5.35
N ASN A 65 -20.53 7.68 5.12
CA ASN A 65 -21.67 6.84 5.50
C ASN A 65 -21.17 5.41 5.73
N GLU A 66 -21.97 4.57 6.38
CA GLU A 66 -21.55 3.21 6.75
C GLU A 66 -21.16 2.33 5.55
N ALA A 67 -21.86 2.46 4.42
CA ALA A 67 -21.56 1.67 3.23
C ALA A 67 -20.21 2.05 2.60
N ASN A 68 -19.91 3.36 2.50
CA ASN A 68 -18.63 3.85 2.02
C ASN A 68 -17.50 3.55 3.01
N LYS A 69 -17.74 3.78 4.31
CA LYS A 69 -16.79 3.45 5.37
C LYS A 69 -16.34 2.00 5.27
N THR A 70 -17.29 1.06 5.17
CA THR A 70 -17.01 -0.38 5.04
C THR A 70 -16.15 -0.67 3.81
N ARG A 71 -16.53 -0.16 2.63
CA ARG A 71 -15.78 -0.37 1.38
C ARG A 71 -14.36 0.20 1.45
N ILE A 72 -14.21 1.40 2.04
CA ILE A 72 -12.92 2.05 2.19
C ILE A 72 -12.05 1.25 3.15
N VAL A 73 -12.58 0.85 4.31
CA VAL A 73 -11.85 0.04 5.30
C VAL A 73 -11.33 -1.26 4.68
N ASP A 74 -12.16 -1.97 3.91
CA ASP A 74 -11.75 -3.19 3.22
C ASP A 74 -10.68 -2.93 2.15
N LEU A 75 -10.82 -1.85 1.37
CA LEU A 75 -9.85 -1.46 0.34
C LEU A 75 -8.48 -1.15 0.96
N VAL A 76 -8.46 -0.35 2.04
CA VAL A 76 -7.23 0.20 2.62
C VAL A 76 -6.68 -0.62 3.78
N ARG A 77 -7.29 -1.78 4.07
CA ARG A 77 -6.88 -2.70 5.13
C ARG A 77 -5.37 -2.99 5.08
N GLU A 78 -4.68 -2.79 6.20
CA GLU A 78 -3.24 -3.03 6.38
C GLU A 78 -2.31 -2.28 5.40
N SER A 79 -2.78 -1.19 4.78
CA SER A 79 -1.92 -0.36 3.93
C SER A 79 -0.74 0.20 4.72
N ASP A 80 0.44 0.20 4.10
CA ASP A 80 1.63 0.83 4.67
C ASP A 80 1.46 2.34 4.78
N ILE A 81 0.84 2.93 3.74
CA ILE A 81 0.50 4.36 3.72
C ILE A 81 -0.90 4.52 3.16
N PHE A 82 -1.76 5.21 3.90
CA PHE A 82 -3.07 5.61 3.46
C PHE A 82 -3.13 7.14 3.30
N PHE A 83 -3.27 7.57 2.06
CA PHE A 83 -3.60 8.96 1.72
C PHE A 83 -5.11 9.12 1.68
N CYS A 84 -5.64 9.98 2.54
CA CYS A 84 -7.08 10.20 2.66
C CYS A 84 -7.41 11.69 2.57
N GLU A 85 -8.43 12.04 1.82
CA GLU A 85 -8.93 13.40 1.82
C GLU A 85 -9.43 13.83 3.21
N SER A 86 -9.35 15.12 3.47
CA SER A 86 -9.77 15.74 4.72
C SER A 86 -10.09 17.23 4.50
N PRO A 87 -11.03 17.60 3.60
CA PRO A 87 -11.31 18.99 3.29
C PRO A 87 -11.90 19.80 4.44
N PHE A 88 -12.55 19.16 5.41
CA PHE A 88 -13.31 19.81 6.47
C PHE A 88 -12.88 19.40 7.88
N LEU A 89 -13.03 20.31 8.82
CA LEU A 89 -12.79 20.05 10.24
C LEU A 89 -13.89 19.17 10.84
N ALA A 90 -13.61 18.56 11.99
CA ALA A 90 -14.56 17.71 12.71
C ALA A 90 -15.84 18.45 13.14
N GLU A 91 -15.76 19.78 13.35
CA GLU A 91 -16.92 20.63 13.66
C GLU A 91 -17.84 20.88 12.43
N GLU A 92 -17.38 20.52 11.23
CA GLU A 92 -18.06 20.78 9.95
C GLU A 92 -18.68 19.51 9.33
N GLU A 93 -19.04 18.51 10.13
CA GLU A 93 -19.63 17.25 9.63
C GLU A 93 -20.84 17.46 8.71
N ALA A 94 -21.74 18.39 9.06
CA ALA A 94 -22.90 18.70 8.22
C ALA A 94 -22.50 19.21 6.83
N ARG A 95 -21.42 19.99 6.74
CA ARG A 95 -20.89 20.50 5.49
C ARG A 95 -20.19 19.41 4.69
N GLY A 96 -19.42 18.55 5.36
CA GLY A 96 -18.83 17.36 4.73
C GLY A 96 -19.91 16.48 4.09
N LEU A 97 -21.01 16.24 4.82
CA LEU A 97 -22.15 15.50 4.30
C LEU A 97 -22.80 16.19 3.09
N GLU A 98 -23.11 17.48 3.20
CA GLU A 98 -23.70 18.28 2.11
C GLU A 98 -22.82 18.29 0.85
N ARG A 99 -21.49 18.34 1.03
CA ARG A 99 -20.52 18.43 -0.06
C ARG A 99 -19.95 17.09 -0.48
N HIS A 100 -20.45 15.99 0.08
CA HIS A 100 -19.99 14.63 -0.19
C HIS A 100 -18.50 14.38 0.04
N HIS A 101 -17.96 14.92 1.13
CA HIS A 101 -16.58 14.70 1.56
C HIS A 101 -16.49 14.24 3.01
N LEU A 102 -15.30 13.74 3.36
CA LEU A 102 -14.91 13.43 4.74
C LEU A 102 -14.54 14.68 5.56
N THR A 103 -14.64 14.55 6.87
CA THR A 103 -13.92 15.40 7.84
C THR A 103 -12.61 14.74 8.26
N SER A 104 -11.68 15.52 8.84
CA SER A 104 -10.42 15.01 9.41
C SER A 104 -10.62 13.87 10.40
N ARG A 105 -11.58 14.02 11.31
CA ARG A 105 -11.90 12.99 12.31
C ARG A 105 -12.36 11.69 11.64
N GLN A 106 -13.18 11.79 10.60
CA GLN A 106 -13.68 10.62 9.87
C GLN A 106 -12.57 9.89 9.12
N ALA A 107 -11.63 10.62 8.50
CA ALA A 107 -10.44 10.04 7.88
C ALA A 107 -9.59 9.26 8.90
N GLY A 108 -9.40 9.82 10.10
CA GLY A 108 -8.72 9.14 11.20
C GLY A 108 -9.41 7.86 11.67
N ILE A 109 -10.74 7.88 11.82
CA ILE A 109 -11.54 6.70 12.20
C ILE A 109 -11.39 5.58 11.18
N ILE A 110 -11.52 5.88 9.88
CA ILE A 110 -11.36 4.90 8.80
C ILE A 110 -9.97 4.28 8.83
N ALA A 111 -8.92 5.11 8.96
CA ALA A 111 -7.55 4.65 9.00
C ALA A 111 -7.29 3.67 10.14
N ARG A 112 -7.85 3.97 11.33
CA ARG A 112 -7.75 3.11 12.51
C ARG A 112 -8.49 1.79 12.30
N GLU A 113 -9.74 1.84 11.85
CA GLU A 113 -10.55 0.64 11.60
C GLU A 113 -9.89 -0.29 10.56
N ALA A 114 -9.20 0.28 9.57
CA ALA A 114 -8.46 -0.48 8.57
C ALA A 114 -7.09 -1.00 9.04
N GLY A 115 -6.61 -0.61 10.21
CA GLY A 115 -5.29 -1.02 10.71
C GLY A 115 -4.13 -0.57 9.82
N VAL A 116 -4.22 0.61 9.21
CA VAL A 116 -3.14 1.14 8.36
C VAL A 116 -1.92 1.49 9.22
N LYS A 117 -0.72 1.39 8.65
CA LYS A 117 0.52 1.71 9.38
C LYS A 117 0.75 3.22 9.50
N LYS A 118 0.36 3.98 8.48
CA LYS A 118 0.48 5.44 8.43
C LYS A 118 -0.69 6.09 7.71
N LEU A 119 -1.28 7.11 8.32
CA LEU A 119 -2.26 8.01 7.71
C LEU A 119 -1.57 9.31 7.27
N ASN A 120 -1.83 9.73 6.03
CA ASN A 120 -1.48 11.06 5.51
C ASN A 120 -2.75 11.74 5.01
N VAL A 121 -3.22 12.77 5.72
CA VAL A 121 -4.39 13.54 5.27
C VAL A 121 -3.99 14.65 4.29
N PHE A 122 -4.86 14.92 3.32
CA PHE A 122 -4.64 15.97 2.31
C PHE A 122 -5.99 16.51 1.78
N HIS A 123 -5.96 17.26 0.67
CA HIS A 123 -7.15 17.85 0.04
C HIS A 123 -7.89 18.82 0.98
N PHE A 124 -7.13 19.67 1.68
CA PHE A 124 -7.70 20.67 2.60
C PHE A 124 -8.46 21.75 1.84
N SER A 125 -9.65 22.14 2.32
CA SER A 125 -10.34 23.29 1.74
C SER A 125 -9.51 24.56 1.97
N GLY A 126 -9.38 25.42 0.94
CA GLY A 126 -8.70 26.72 1.07
C GLY A 126 -9.28 27.62 2.17
N ARG A 127 -10.52 27.35 2.61
CA ARG A 127 -11.14 28.01 3.78
C ARG A 127 -10.38 27.78 5.08
N HIS A 128 -9.61 26.70 5.18
CA HIS A 128 -8.84 26.31 6.37
C HIS A 128 -7.35 26.57 6.19
N THR A 129 -6.95 27.52 5.33
CA THR A 129 -5.53 27.85 5.09
C THR A 129 -4.76 28.10 6.39
N PHE A 130 -5.40 28.70 7.41
CA PHE A 130 -4.81 28.98 8.72
C PHE A 130 -5.12 27.93 9.80
N ARG A 131 -5.77 26.82 9.45
CA ARG A 131 -6.20 25.75 10.36
C ARG A 131 -5.81 24.36 9.85
N THR A 132 -4.84 24.28 8.93
CA THR A 132 -4.37 23.00 8.37
C THR A 132 -3.74 22.09 9.42
N GLU A 133 -3.02 22.68 10.40
CA GLU A 133 -2.48 21.93 11.54
C GLU A 133 -3.60 21.29 12.37
N GLN A 134 -4.74 21.98 12.54
CA GLN A 134 -5.89 21.42 13.23
C GLN A 134 -6.49 20.22 12.48
N LEU A 135 -6.61 20.30 11.14
CA LEU A 135 -7.06 19.16 10.32
C LEU A 135 -6.16 17.94 10.52
N VAL A 136 -4.83 18.13 10.54
CA VAL A 136 -3.86 17.05 10.77
C VAL A 136 -4.01 16.48 12.18
N GLN A 137 -4.10 17.34 13.20
CA GLN A 137 -4.23 16.91 14.60
C GLN A 137 -5.52 16.11 14.83
N GLU A 138 -6.66 16.57 14.31
CA GLU A 138 -7.94 15.87 14.45
C GLU A 138 -7.90 14.47 13.82
N ALA A 139 -7.27 14.35 12.65
CA ALA A 139 -7.09 13.05 11.99
C ALA A 139 -6.15 12.13 12.78
N GLU A 140 -5.02 12.65 13.27
CA GLU A 140 -4.07 11.89 14.08
C GLU A 140 -4.67 11.42 15.41
N GLU A 141 -5.42 12.28 16.10
CA GLU A 141 -6.09 11.94 17.35
C GLU A 141 -7.12 10.83 17.14
N ALA A 142 -7.95 10.95 16.10
CA ALA A 142 -8.93 9.93 15.76
C ALA A 142 -8.28 8.61 15.32
N PHE A 143 -7.13 8.69 14.64
CA PHE A 143 -6.34 7.53 14.24
C PHE A 143 -5.72 6.79 15.45
N ARG A 144 -5.24 7.52 16.47
CA ARG A 144 -4.55 6.95 17.65
C ARG A 144 -5.48 6.53 18.79
N LYS A 145 -6.69 7.07 18.89
CA LYS A 145 -7.64 6.71 19.97
C LYS A 145 -7.95 5.22 19.96
N THR A 146 -7.65 4.55 21.08
CA THR A 146 -7.96 3.13 21.34
C THR A 146 -9.43 2.94 21.70
#